data_AF-A0A1Y1YIR1-F1
#
_entry.id   AF-A0A1Y1YIR1-F1
#
_cell.length_a   1.000
_cell.length_b   1.000
_cell.length_c   1.000
_cell.angle_alpha   90.00
_cell.angle_beta   90.00
_cell.angle_gamma   90.00
#
_symmetry.space_group_name_H-M   'P 1'
#
loop_
_entity.id
_entity.type
_entity.pdbx_description
1 polymer ?
#
loop_
_entity_poly.entity_id
_entity_poly.type
_entity_poly.pdbx_seq_one_letter_code
_entity_poly.pdbx_strand_id
1 'polypeptide(L)'
;MISLGFSFSGLGDSGKVDSGETKLPVGWNSSDCYSFRYTHPQSQLTFLVKSVHIGNKLVVHGSTKENDKIESFEVDISNCLSPSFNFPLTSGSNQHYASIFWSPEKLKEVVELYQTRIVQVLLPKLNKPGYEETRCCGPVALLAHFISNRSL
;
A
#
# COMPACT_ATOMS: atom_id res chain seq x y z
N MET A 1 -3.71 -3.92 3.30
CA MET A 1 -5.00 -3.50 3.92
C MET A 1 -5.64 -4.62 4.73
N ILE A 2 -6.14 -5.70 4.11
CA ILE A 2 -6.85 -6.79 4.83
C ILE A 2 -5.97 -7.41 5.95
N SER A 3 -4.69 -7.67 5.66
CA SER A 3 -3.73 -8.17 6.65
C SER A 3 -3.58 -7.26 7.88
N LEU A 4 -3.90 -5.97 7.76
CA LEU A 4 -3.84 -4.98 8.83
C LEU A 4 -5.18 -4.79 9.56
N GLY A 5 -6.19 -5.62 9.28
CA GLY A 5 -7.49 -5.57 9.98
C GLY A 5 -8.51 -4.63 9.35
N PHE A 6 -8.23 -4.11 8.15
CA PHE A 6 -9.18 -3.32 7.39
C PHE A 6 -10.21 -4.22 6.71
N SER A 7 -11.47 -3.82 6.76
CA SER A 7 -12.57 -4.48 6.06
C SER A 7 -12.79 -3.83 4.70
N PHE A 8 -12.84 -4.62 3.63
CA PHE A 8 -13.20 -4.13 2.31
C PHE A 8 -14.65 -3.63 2.29
N SER A 9 -14.88 -2.50 1.62
CA SER A 9 -16.17 -1.78 1.61
C SER A 9 -16.64 -1.46 0.19
N GLY A 10 -16.02 -1.99 -0.86
CA GLY A 10 -16.46 -1.81 -2.25
C GLY A 10 -15.50 -0.99 -3.12
N LEU A 11 -15.81 -0.94 -4.41
CA LEU A 11 -15.03 -0.26 -5.45
C LEU A 11 -15.42 1.22 -5.62
N GLY A 12 -14.46 2.02 -6.09
CA GLY A 12 -14.67 3.44 -6.42
C GLY A 12 -14.96 4.32 -5.21
N ASP A 13 -15.39 5.56 -5.43
CA ASP A 13 -15.62 6.53 -4.35
C ASP A 13 -17.05 6.43 -3.79
N SER A 14 -18.03 6.21 -4.66
CA SER A 14 -19.47 6.25 -4.37
C SER A 14 -20.18 4.90 -4.53
N GLY A 15 -19.45 3.82 -4.83
CA GLY A 15 -20.02 2.48 -5.02
C GLY A 15 -20.81 1.95 -3.81
N LYS A 16 -21.61 0.90 -4.01
CA LYS A 16 -22.31 0.22 -2.91
C LYS A 16 -21.30 -0.46 -1.97
N VAL A 17 -21.69 -0.64 -0.71
CA VAL A 17 -20.84 -1.27 0.31
C VAL A 17 -20.99 -2.77 0.21
N ASP A 18 -20.11 -3.41 -0.55
CA ASP A 18 -20.00 -4.87 -0.60
C ASP A 18 -19.23 -5.33 0.64
N SER A 19 -19.97 -5.45 1.74
CA SER A 19 -19.41 -5.72 3.07
C SER A 19 -19.03 -7.19 3.20
N GLY A 20 -17.75 -7.49 3.43
CA GLY A 20 -17.33 -8.79 3.97
C GLY A 20 -16.76 -9.81 2.99
N GLU A 21 -16.51 -9.44 1.73
CA GLU A 21 -15.83 -10.34 0.79
C GLU A 21 -14.29 -10.27 0.91
N THR A 22 -13.64 -11.42 1.00
CA THR A 22 -12.17 -11.57 0.93
C THR A 22 -11.68 -11.67 -0.51
N LYS A 23 -12.59 -11.79 -1.48
CA LYS A 23 -12.29 -11.83 -2.91
C LYS A 23 -12.54 -10.47 -3.53
N LEU A 24 -11.73 -10.11 -4.51
CA LEU A 24 -11.92 -8.88 -5.26
C LEU A 24 -13.17 -9.01 -6.15
N PRO A 25 -14.07 -8.01 -6.15
CA PRO A 25 -15.31 -8.06 -6.91
C PRO A 25 -15.06 -8.02 -8.42
N VAL A 26 -16.02 -8.52 -9.20
CA VAL A 26 -15.93 -8.52 -10.67
C VAL A 26 -15.70 -7.11 -11.20
N GLY A 27 -14.79 -6.98 -12.17
CA GLY A 27 -14.51 -5.71 -12.84
C GLY A 27 -13.59 -4.76 -12.07
N TRP A 28 -13.01 -5.16 -10.94
CA TRP A 28 -12.02 -4.35 -10.20
C TRP A 28 -10.82 -3.91 -11.07
N ASN A 29 -10.50 -4.70 -12.11
CA ASN A 29 -9.40 -4.50 -13.05
C ASN A 29 -9.86 -4.06 -14.45
N SER A 30 -11.07 -3.48 -14.58
CA SER A 30 -11.61 -3.10 -15.90
C SER A 30 -10.96 -1.85 -16.50
N SER A 31 -10.12 -1.14 -15.74
CA SER A 31 -9.43 0.07 -16.18
C SER A 31 -8.02 0.14 -15.58
N ASP A 32 -7.20 1.06 -16.09
CA ASP A 32 -5.86 1.36 -15.56
C ASP A 32 -5.89 2.18 -14.26
N CYS A 33 -7.08 2.48 -13.74
CA CYS A 33 -7.32 3.12 -12.46
C CYS A 33 -8.07 2.16 -11.52
N TYR A 34 -7.40 1.72 -10.47
CA TYR A 34 -7.96 0.84 -9.46
C TYR A 34 -8.37 1.69 -8.26
N SER A 35 -9.57 1.48 -7.72
CA SER A 35 -10.09 2.26 -6.60
C SER A 35 -10.80 1.34 -5.62
N PHE A 36 -10.26 1.26 -4.40
CA PHE A 36 -10.72 0.37 -3.35
C PHE A 36 -11.05 1.17 -2.09
N ARG A 37 -12.18 0.86 -1.46
CA ARG A 37 -12.54 1.43 -0.15
C ARG A 37 -12.42 0.41 0.96
N TYR A 38 -11.99 0.92 2.10
CA TYR A 38 -11.82 0.15 3.31
C TYR A 38 -12.35 0.91 4.53
N THR A 39 -12.74 0.16 5.55
CA THR A 39 -13.06 0.69 6.87
C THR A 39 -12.19 -0.01 7.91
N HIS A 40 -11.90 0.68 9.03
CA HIS A 40 -11.12 0.10 10.12
C HIS A 40 -11.84 0.28 11.47
N PRO A 41 -12.02 -0.78 12.27
CA PRO A 41 -12.75 -0.72 13.54
C PRO A 41 -12.22 0.33 14.53
N GLN A 42 -10.91 0.59 14.51
CA GLN A 42 -10.26 1.53 15.44
C GLN A 42 -10.62 3.01 15.17
N SER A 43 -10.86 3.39 13.91
CA SER A 43 -10.90 4.81 13.52
C SER A 43 -12.27 5.29 13.07
N GLN A 44 -13.18 4.38 12.73
CA GLN A 44 -14.44 4.69 12.05
C GLN A 44 -14.28 5.47 10.74
N LEU A 45 -13.05 5.64 10.24
CA LEU A 45 -12.75 6.34 9.00
C LEU A 45 -12.97 5.43 7.79
N THR A 46 -13.33 6.06 6.67
CA THR A 46 -13.39 5.43 5.36
C THR A 46 -12.12 5.73 4.60
N PHE A 47 -11.30 4.71 4.42
CA PHE A 47 -10.07 4.78 3.66
C PHE A 47 -10.34 4.49 2.20
N LEU A 48 -9.74 5.28 1.32
CA LEU A 48 -9.83 5.13 -0.13
C LEU A 48 -8.41 4.99 -0.67
N VAL A 49 -8.13 3.84 -1.26
CA VAL A 49 -6.86 3.51 -1.91
C VAL A 49 -7.08 3.50 -3.40
N LYS A 50 -6.45 4.43 -4.10
CA LYS A 50 -6.46 4.50 -5.56
C LYS A 50 -5.08 4.18 -6.10
N SER A 51 -5.00 3.39 -7.15
CA SER A 51 -3.76 3.19 -7.87
C SER A 51 -3.96 3.42 -9.36
N VAL A 52 -3.05 4.15 -9.97
CA VAL A 52 -3.12 4.52 -11.38
C VAL A 52 -1.83 4.08 -12.06
N HIS A 53 -1.98 3.34 -13.15
CA HIS A 53 -0.86 2.95 -13.99
C HIS A 53 -0.51 4.07 -14.96
N ILE A 54 0.73 4.57 -14.92
CA ILE A 54 1.22 5.66 -15.77
C ILE A 54 2.58 5.25 -16.36
N GLY A 55 2.57 4.85 -17.63
CA GLY A 55 3.78 4.42 -18.34
C GLY A 55 4.39 3.16 -17.71
N ASN A 56 5.52 3.31 -17.01
CA ASN A 56 6.20 2.24 -16.28
C ASN A 56 6.09 2.41 -14.74
N LYS A 57 5.26 3.34 -14.29
CA LYS A 57 5.07 3.66 -12.88
C LYS A 57 3.66 3.30 -12.44
N LEU A 58 3.56 2.84 -11.20
CA LEU A 58 2.30 2.72 -10.49
C LEU A 58 2.27 3.83 -9.44
N VAL A 59 1.32 4.75 -9.58
CA VAL A 59 1.09 5.79 -8.57
C VAL A 59 0.02 5.29 -7.62
N VAL A 60 0.30 5.27 -6.33
CA VAL A 60 -0.64 4.83 -5.29
C VAL A 60 -1.00 6.01 -4.41
N HIS A 61 -2.29 6.30 -4.32
CA HIS A 61 -2.89 7.30 -3.46
C HIS A 61 -3.67 6.63 -2.35
N GLY A 62 -3.48 7.10 -1.13
CA GLY A 62 -4.35 6.80 0.00
C GLY A 62 -5.02 8.07 0.49
N SER A 63 -6.28 7.97 0.85
CA SER A 63 -7.02 9.10 1.43
C SER A 63 -8.05 8.64 2.46
N THR A 64 -8.49 9.58 3.30
CA THR A 64 -9.64 9.39 4.19
C THR A 64 -10.76 10.34 3.78
N LYS A 65 -12.01 9.86 3.76
CA LYS A 65 -13.15 10.69 3.36
C LYS A 65 -13.45 11.81 4.35
N GLU A 66 -13.13 11.60 5.61
CA GLU A 66 -13.57 12.45 6.71
C GLU A 66 -12.62 13.63 6.94
N ASN A 67 -11.32 13.44 6.72
CA ASN A 67 -10.29 14.43 7.05
C ASN A 67 -9.61 15.06 5.82
N ASP A 68 -10.05 14.68 4.61
CA ASP A 68 -9.47 15.10 3.32
C ASP A 68 -7.94 14.97 3.25
N LYS A 69 -7.40 14.03 4.04
CA LYS A 69 -5.97 13.77 4.07
C LYS A 69 -5.65 12.86 2.91
N ILE A 70 -4.73 13.28 2.05
CA ILE A 70 -4.28 12.53 0.88
C ILE A 70 -2.76 12.34 0.98
N GLU A 71 -2.33 11.10 0.83
CA GLU A 71 -0.93 10.73 0.72
C GLU A 71 -0.70 9.91 -0.54
N SER A 72 0.49 10.03 -1.11
CA SER A 72 0.83 9.28 -2.31
C SER A 72 2.30 8.90 -2.36
N PHE A 73 2.55 7.84 -3.10
CA PHE A 73 3.89 7.42 -3.47
C PHE A 73 3.85 6.73 -4.83
N GLU A 74 5.02 6.64 -5.46
CA GLU A 74 5.20 6.02 -6.76
C GLU A 74 6.07 4.77 -6.63
N VAL A 75 5.76 3.77 -7.45
CA VAL A 75 6.54 2.55 -7.59
C VAL A 75 6.91 2.35 -9.05
N ASP A 76 8.17 2.08 -9.31
CA ASP A 76 8.61 1.65 -10.63
C ASP A 76 8.31 0.16 -10.83
N ILE A 77 7.47 -0.16 -11.81
CA ILE A 77 7.01 -1.52 -12.07
C ILE A 77 8.18 -2.40 -12.53
N SER A 78 9.06 -1.86 -13.37
CA SER A 78 10.22 -2.60 -13.91
C SER A 78 11.23 -2.99 -12.83
N ASN A 79 11.29 -2.24 -11.73
CA ASN A 79 12.15 -2.55 -10.58
C ASN A 79 11.49 -3.51 -9.57
N CYS A 80 10.20 -3.77 -9.71
CA CYS A 80 9.44 -4.62 -8.79
C CYS A 80 9.11 -5.98 -9.37
N LEU A 81 8.70 -6.01 -10.63
CA LEU A 81 8.24 -7.22 -11.31
C LEU A 81 9.35 -7.84 -12.15
N SER A 82 9.46 -9.16 -12.08
CA SER A 82 10.38 -9.92 -12.91
C SER A 82 9.91 -9.87 -14.38
N PRO A 83 10.76 -9.43 -15.32
CA PRO A 83 10.41 -9.39 -16.75
C PRO A 83 10.24 -10.79 -17.34
N SER A 84 10.75 -11.82 -16.66
CA SER A 84 10.62 -13.22 -17.06
C SER A 84 9.24 -13.80 -16.77
N PHE A 85 8.37 -13.07 -16.07
CA PHE A 85 7.04 -13.55 -15.72
C PHE A 85 6.04 -13.24 -16.84
N ASN A 86 5.36 -14.28 -17.33
CA ASN A 86 4.39 -14.14 -18.43
C ASN A 86 2.98 -13.93 -17.88
N PHE A 87 2.37 -12.79 -18.19
CA PHE A 87 0.95 -12.51 -17.90
C PHE A 87 0.08 -12.86 -19.12
N PRO A 88 -1.21 -13.25 -18.93
CA PRO A 88 -1.96 -13.35 -17.68
C PRO A 88 -1.74 -14.67 -16.91
N LEU A 89 -1.87 -14.63 -15.58
CA LEU A 89 -1.92 -15.84 -14.75
C LEU A 89 -3.20 -16.62 -15.05
N THR A 90 -3.06 -17.80 -15.64
CA THR A 90 -4.15 -18.75 -15.81
C THR A 90 -4.31 -19.59 -14.54
N SER A 91 -5.56 -19.74 -14.09
CA SER A 91 -5.93 -20.61 -12.97
C SER A 91 -5.45 -22.03 -13.24
N GLY A 92 -4.51 -22.54 -12.44
CA GLY A 92 -3.92 -23.88 -12.62
C GLY A 92 -2.43 -23.89 -12.99
N SER A 93 -1.81 -22.73 -13.21
CA SER A 93 -0.35 -22.67 -13.27
C SER A 93 0.25 -22.97 -11.88
N ASN A 94 1.13 -23.95 -11.78
CA ASN A 94 1.92 -24.25 -10.57
C ASN A 94 3.00 -23.17 -10.30
N GLN A 95 2.85 -21.97 -10.87
CA GLN A 95 3.81 -20.90 -10.72
C GLN A 95 3.65 -20.27 -9.34
N HIS A 96 4.76 -20.22 -8.61
CA HIS A 96 4.79 -19.67 -7.27
C HIS A 96 4.63 -18.15 -7.34
N TYR A 97 3.61 -17.55 -6.70
CA TYR A 97 3.36 -16.10 -6.78
C TYR A 97 4.56 -15.23 -6.40
N ALA A 98 5.48 -15.73 -5.57
CA ALA A 98 6.69 -14.98 -5.24
C ALA A 98 7.64 -14.81 -6.44
N SER A 99 7.56 -15.65 -7.49
CA SER A 99 8.37 -15.51 -8.71
C SER A 99 7.90 -14.38 -9.63
N ILE A 100 6.78 -13.73 -9.30
CA ILE A 100 6.30 -12.53 -10.02
C ILE A 100 7.21 -11.34 -9.72
N PHE A 101 7.75 -11.27 -8.50
CA PHE A 101 8.68 -10.22 -8.09
C PHE A 101 10.11 -10.61 -8.43
N TRP A 102 10.98 -9.61 -8.61
CA TRP A 102 12.44 -9.87 -8.75
C TRP A 102 13.00 -10.68 -7.58
N SER A 103 12.51 -10.40 -6.38
CA SER A 103 12.87 -11.12 -5.17
C SER A 103 11.78 -10.95 -4.09
N PRO A 104 11.68 -11.85 -3.09
CA PRO A 104 10.76 -11.68 -1.97
C PRO A 104 11.07 -10.43 -1.13
N GLU A 105 12.33 -9.99 -1.08
CA GLU A 105 12.74 -8.74 -0.42
C GLU A 105 12.15 -7.51 -1.11
N LYS A 106 12.03 -7.53 -2.44
CA LYS A 106 11.40 -6.44 -3.19
C LYS A 106 9.92 -6.29 -2.86
N LEU A 107 9.21 -7.41 -2.72
CA LEU A 107 7.82 -7.40 -2.24
C LEU A 107 7.74 -6.80 -0.82
N LYS A 108 8.65 -7.22 0.07
CA LYS A 108 8.70 -6.69 1.44
C LYS A 108 8.92 -5.17 1.46
N GLU A 109 9.86 -4.66 0.66
CA GLU A 109 10.14 -3.23 0.52
C GLU A 109 8.90 -2.43 0.08
N VAL A 110 8.18 -2.92 -0.94
CA VAL A 110 6.93 -2.28 -1.40
C VAL A 110 5.85 -2.28 -0.31
N VAL A 111 5.75 -3.38 0.45
CA VAL A 111 4.81 -3.48 1.58
C VAL A 111 5.17 -2.50 2.69
N GLU A 112 6.44 -2.38 3.05
CA GLU A 112 6.93 -1.43 4.06
C GLU A 112 6.73 0.03 3.63
N LEU A 113 6.99 0.33 2.35
CA LEU A 113 6.73 1.63 1.75
C LEU A 113 5.24 1.99 1.83
N TYR A 114 4.36 1.06 1.46
CA TYR A 114 2.91 1.26 1.55
C TYR A 114 2.46 1.51 3.00
N GLN A 115 2.96 0.70 3.95
CA GLN A 115 2.63 0.86 5.37
C GLN A 115 3.07 2.22 5.90
N THR A 116 4.32 2.61 5.63
CA THR A 116 4.90 3.85 6.16
C THR A 116 4.29 5.09 5.52
N ARG A 117 4.06 5.08 4.20
CA ARG A 117 3.58 6.26 3.45
C ARG A 117 2.08 6.43 3.48
N ILE A 118 1.32 5.35 3.52
CA ILE A 118 -0.15 5.41 3.47
C ILE A 118 -0.74 5.07 4.84
N VAL A 119 -0.46 3.88 5.37
CA VAL A 119 -1.18 3.40 6.56
C VAL A 119 -0.84 4.22 7.80
N GLN A 120 0.44 4.38 8.13
CA GLN A 120 0.88 5.12 9.32
C GLN A 120 0.50 6.60 9.26
N VAL A 121 0.48 7.17 8.06
CA VAL A 121 0.15 8.59 7.88
C VAL A 121 -1.36 8.81 8.00
N LEU A 122 -2.20 7.94 7.43
CA LEU A 122 -3.65 8.08 7.47
C LEU A 122 -4.27 7.56 8.77
N LEU A 123 -3.65 6.56 9.40
CA LEU A 123 -4.08 5.96 10.66
C LEU A 123 -2.88 5.76 11.60
N PRO A 124 -2.38 6.84 12.23
CA PRO A 124 -1.29 6.73 13.19
C PRO A 124 -1.74 5.96 14.44
N LYS A 125 -0.78 5.29 15.09
CA LYS A 125 -0.98 4.45 16.27
C LYS A 125 -1.92 3.27 16.00
N LEU A 126 -1.80 2.65 14.82
CA LEU A 126 -2.54 1.44 14.49
C LEU A 126 -2.13 0.33 15.46
N ASN A 127 -3.06 -0.13 16.29
CA ASN A 127 -2.80 -1.16 17.29
C ASN A 127 -3.24 -2.52 16.74
N LYS A 128 -2.28 -3.30 16.24
CA LYS A 128 -2.51 -4.68 15.77
C LYS A 128 -1.38 -5.60 16.22
N PRO A 129 -1.68 -6.82 16.73
CA PRO A 129 -0.64 -7.78 17.06
C PRO A 129 0.19 -8.16 15.82
N GLY A 130 1.51 -8.04 15.92
CA GLY A 130 2.46 -8.32 14.83
C GLY A 130 2.68 -7.17 13.84
N TYR A 131 2.14 -5.98 14.12
CA TYR A 131 2.44 -4.76 13.38
C TYR A 131 3.25 -3.80 14.26
N GLU A 132 4.42 -3.42 13.80
CA GLU A 132 5.25 -2.40 14.46
C GLU A 132 5.24 -1.14 13.59
N GLU A 133 4.89 -0.01 14.21
CA GLU A 133 5.02 1.26 13.51
C GLU A 133 6.49 1.61 13.33
N THR A 134 6.87 1.80 12.07
CA THR A 134 8.17 2.38 11.74
C THR A 134 8.14 3.82 12.19
N ARG A 135 8.65 4.08 13.39
CA ARG A 135 8.96 5.45 13.81
C ARG A 135 9.97 5.97 12.80
N CYS A 136 9.52 6.82 11.87
CA CYS A 136 10.42 7.72 11.19
C CYS A 136 11.03 8.60 12.28
N CYS A 137 12.20 8.18 12.77
CA CYS A 137 13.15 9.08 13.36
C CYS A 137 13.34 10.17 12.30
N GLY A 138 12.77 11.35 12.57
CA GLY A 138 12.71 12.42 11.58
C GLY A 138 14.11 12.74 11.03
N PRO A 139 14.21 13.45 9.89
CA PRO A 139 15.48 13.83 9.29
C PRO A 139 16.40 14.70 10.19
N VAL A 140 16.01 14.99 11.42
CA VAL A 140 16.77 15.78 12.40
C VAL A 140 17.84 14.95 13.12
N ALA A 141 17.73 13.61 13.17
CA ALA A 141 18.68 12.79 13.92
C ALA A 141 20.06 12.60 13.23
N LEU A 142 20.13 12.71 11.89
CA LEU A 142 21.42 12.55 11.18
C LEU A 142 22.30 13.80 11.27
N LEU A 143 21.71 14.98 11.48
CA LEU A 143 22.45 16.24 11.65
C LEU A 143 23.06 16.38 13.06
N ALA A 144 22.47 15.75 14.08
CA ALA A 144 22.98 15.82 15.46
C ALA A 144 24.29 15.04 15.66
N HIS A 145 24.55 13.99 14.87
CA HIS A 145 25.83 13.25 14.94
C HIS A 145 26.95 13.90 14.12
N PHE A 146 26.63 14.69 13.08
CA PHE A 146 27.67 15.31 12.25
C PHE A 146 28.24 16.62 12.83
N ILE A 147 27.50 17.30 13.71
CA ILE A 147 27.97 18.55 14.35
C ILE A 147 28.78 18.27 15.64
N SER A 148 28.59 17.12 16.29
CA SER A 148 29.27 16.80 17.56
C SER A 148 30.71 16.28 17.40
N ASN A 149 31.18 15.96 16.18
CA ASN A 149 32.50 15.35 15.95
C ASN A 149 33.50 16.27 15.21
N ARG A 150 33.30 17.59 15.28
CA ARG A 150 34.21 18.59 14.71
C ARG A 150 34.65 19.65 15.73
N SER A 151 34.98 19.20 16.94
CA SER A 151 35.68 20.03 17.93
C SER A 151 36.91 19.27 18.43
N LEU A 152 38.07 19.90 18.23
CA LEU A 152 39.45 19.53 18.59
C LEU A 152 40.19 18.64 17.58
#